data_AF-A0A0J1DKZ0-F1
#
_entry.id   AF-A0A0J1DKZ0-F1
#
_cell.length_a   1.000
_cell.length_b   1.000
_cell.length_c   1.000
_cell.angle_alpha   90.00
_cell.angle_beta   90.00
_cell.angle_gamma   90.00
#
_symmetry.space_group_name_H-M   'P 1'
#
loop_
_entity.id
_entity.type
_entity.pdbx_description
1 polymer ?
#
loop_
_entity_poly.entity_id
_entity_poly.type
_entity_poly.pdbx_seq_one_letter_code
_entity_poly.pdbx_strand_id
1 'polypeptide(L)'
;MYRLIFALLVGFILLGANEVVLYENPRDTASWAYEGNRPLQFAAAGTQEEWERQLAQLEPMPPNLPEVDWEQEFPILVYLGEHPTGGYAVQIDGVHAVGRVLVVQVSRRSPAPGAMVTMAFTYPKDMITLPKEHLEGVETIRFVNRDKELLGEIDIF
;
A
#
# COMPACT_ATOMS: atom_id res chain seq x y z
N MET A 1 -23.86 18.25 41.82
CA MET A 1 -23.53 16.85 42.13
C MET A 1 -23.49 16.08 40.81
N TYR A 2 -22.30 15.97 40.20
CA TYR A 2 -22.10 15.30 38.90
C TYR A 2 -22.14 13.78 39.07
N ARG A 3 -22.85 13.08 38.19
CA ARG A 3 -22.56 11.68 37.86
C ARG A 3 -22.51 11.57 36.34
N LEU A 4 -21.29 11.63 35.80
CA LEU A 4 -20.94 11.04 34.51
C LEU A 4 -21.25 9.54 34.58
N ILE A 5 -21.94 9.01 33.57
CA ILE A 5 -21.80 7.61 33.16
C ILE A 5 -21.52 7.65 31.66
N PHE A 6 -20.23 7.60 31.33
CA PHE A 6 -19.74 7.11 30.05
C PHE A 6 -19.74 5.59 30.15
N ALA A 7 -20.53 4.93 29.31
CA ALA A 7 -20.50 3.48 29.19
C ALA A 7 -20.84 3.08 27.75
N LEU A 8 -19.80 2.80 26.95
CA LEU A 8 -19.72 1.54 26.21
C LEU A 8 -18.30 1.35 25.67
N LEU A 9 -17.50 0.72 26.53
CA LEU A 9 -16.37 -0.12 26.18
C LEU A 9 -16.90 -1.30 25.35
N VAL A 10 -16.47 -1.42 24.10
CA VAL A 10 -16.41 -2.71 23.43
C VAL A 10 -14.93 -3.03 23.30
N GLY A 11 -14.48 -3.95 24.14
CA GLY A 11 -13.11 -4.46 24.10
C GLY A 11 -12.88 -5.39 22.93
N PHE A 12 -11.67 -5.35 22.39
CA PHE A 12 -11.03 -6.52 21.82
C PHE A 12 -9.65 -6.68 22.49
N ILE A 13 -9.39 -7.90 22.94
CA ILE A 13 -8.31 -8.27 23.85
C ILE A 13 -7.02 -8.54 23.06
N LEU A 14 -5.90 -8.18 23.70
CA LEU A 14 -4.50 -8.14 23.25
C LEU A 14 -3.90 -9.49 22.81
N LEU A 15 -3.26 -9.51 21.63
CA LEU A 15 -2.11 -10.36 21.33
C LEU A 15 -1.32 -9.80 20.12
N GLY A 16 -0.39 -8.88 20.41
CA GLY A 16 0.53 -8.28 19.45
C GLY A 16 0.92 -6.87 19.90
N ALA A 17 1.99 -6.74 20.67
CA ALA A 17 2.42 -5.44 21.19
C ALA A 17 2.81 -4.49 20.04
N ASN A 18 2.23 -3.28 20.04
CA ASN A 18 2.58 -2.10 19.23
C ASN A 18 2.31 -2.18 17.71
N GLU A 19 1.15 -2.66 17.29
CA GLU A 19 0.65 -2.37 15.94
C GLU A 19 -0.16 -1.07 15.96
N VAL A 20 0.25 -0.08 15.16
CA VAL A 20 -0.47 1.20 14.99
C VAL A 20 -0.97 1.30 13.56
N VAL A 21 -2.28 1.41 13.38
CA VAL A 21 -2.89 1.63 12.07
C VAL A 21 -2.61 3.08 11.65
N LEU A 22 -1.92 3.26 10.53
CA LEU A 22 -1.59 4.58 9.97
C LEU A 22 -2.52 4.97 8.83
N TYR A 23 -3.02 3.97 8.10
CA TYR A 23 -3.91 4.15 6.96
C TYR A 23 -4.78 2.92 6.77
N GLU A 24 -6.04 3.14 6.40
CA GLU A 24 -6.97 2.10 6.02
C GLU A 24 -7.85 2.60 4.86
N ASN A 25 -7.90 1.83 3.79
CA ASN A 25 -8.75 2.11 2.64
C ASN A 25 -10.13 1.48 2.87
N PRO A 26 -11.23 2.26 2.84
CA PRO A 26 -12.56 1.71 3.08
C PRO A 26 -13.06 0.81 1.93
N ARG A 27 -12.35 0.76 0.80
CA ARG A 27 -12.75 -0.03 -0.36
C ARG A 27 -12.54 -1.52 -0.11
N ASP A 28 -13.64 -2.26 -0.09
CA ASP A 28 -13.63 -3.71 0.02
C ASP A 28 -12.95 -4.38 -1.19
N THR A 29 -11.85 -5.08 -0.89
CA THR A 29 -11.07 -5.89 -1.83
C THR A 29 -11.13 -7.38 -1.47
N ALA A 30 -12.03 -7.81 -0.56
CA ALA A 30 -12.12 -9.19 -0.04
C ALA A 30 -12.23 -10.24 -1.16
N SER A 31 -12.95 -9.90 -2.23
CA SER A 31 -13.19 -10.76 -3.39
C SER A 31 -12.09 -10.71 -4.46
N TRP A 32 -11.07 -9.86 -4.30
CA TRP A 32 -10.03 -9.72 -5.31
C TRP A 32 -9.11 -10.94 -5.30
N ALA A 33 -8.86 -11.46 -6.51
CA ALA A 33 -7.93 -12.54 -6.77
C ALA A 33 -7.00 -12.12 -7.91
N TYR A 34 -5.72 -12.49 -7.80
CA TYR A 34 -4.71 -12.18 -8.79
C TYR A 34 -4.03 -13.47 -9.26
N GLU A 35 -4.28 -13.82 -10.52
CA GLU A 35 -3.71 -14.99 -11.19
C GLU A 35 -2.60 -14.55 -12.17
N GLY A 36 -1.61 -13.82 -11.67
CA GLY A 36 -0.46 -13.36 -12.44
C GLY A 36 0.87 -13.76 -11.80
N ASN A 37 1.87 -14.04 -12.62
CA ASN A 37 3.23 -14.37 -12.16
C ASN A 37 4.16 -13.16 -12.05
N ARG A 38 3.67 -11.97 -12.42
CA ARG A 38 4.48 -10.75 -12.38
C ARG A 38 4.67 -10.29 -10.94
N PRO A 39 5.91 -9.99 -10.51
CA PRO A 39 6.17 -9.46 -9.19
C PRO A 39 5.48 -8.09 -9.03
N LEU A 40 5.10 -7.78 -7.80
CA LEU A 40 4.65 -6.44 -7.47
C LEU A 40 5.84 -5.48 -7.61
N GLN A 41 5.64 -4.37 -8.29
CA GLN A 41 6.56 -3.25 -8.28
C GLN A 41 6.09 -2.25 -7.23
N PHE A 42 7.01 -1.61 -6.53
CA PHE A 42 6.70 -0.70 -5.45
C PHE A 42 7.80 0.35 -5.27
N ALA A 43 7.43 1.48 -4.69
CA ALA A 43 8.37 2.51 -4.28
C ALA A 43 7.86 3.21 -3.01
N ALA A 44 8.77 3.61 -2.14
CA ALA A 44 8.48 4.48 -1.00
C ALA A 44 9.77 5.19 -0.57
N ALA A 45 9.69 6.48 -0.27
CA ALA A 45 10.89 7.29 -0.04
C ALA A 45 10.60 8.50 0.84
N GLY A 46 11.48 8.80 1.79
CA GLY A 46 11.37 10.00 2.63
C GLY A 46 11.82 11.29 1.92
N THR A 47 12.54 11.14 0.81
CA THR A 47 13.13 12.23 0.04
C THR A 47 12.79 12.14 -1.45
N GLN A 48 12.76 13.30 -2.12
CA GLN A 48 12.50 13.35 -3.56
C GLN A 48 13.57 12.63 -4.38
N GLU A 49 14.84 12.71 -3.98
CA GLU A 49 15.93 12.07 -4.73
C GLU A 49 15.80 10.54 -4.71
N GLU A 50 15.52 9.95 -3.55
CA GLU A 50 15.29 8.50 -3.41
C GLU A 50 14.05 8.06 -4.18
N TRP A 51 12.99 8.87 -4.14
CA TRP A 51 11.78 8.63 -4.89
C TRP A 51 12.05 8.54 -6.39
N GLU A 52 12.73 9.55 -6.94
CA GLU A 52 13.11 9.59 -8.36
C GLU A 52 14.00 8.41 -8.74
N ARG A 53 14.94 8.04 -7.85
CA ARG A 53 15.83 6.88 -8.04
C ARG A 53 15.05 5.56 -8.08
N GLN A 54 14.06 5.39 -7.21
CA GLN A 54 13.22 4.19 -7.18
C GLN A 54 12.27 4.14 -8.37
N LEU A 55 11.63 5.27 -8.72
CA LEU A 55 10.77 5.36 -9.90
C LEU A 55 11.50 5.03 -11.20
N ALA A 56 12.77 5.40 -11.32
CA ALA A 56 13.59 5.07 -12.48
C ALA A 56 13.88 3.57 -12.64
N GLN A 57 13.66 2.75 -11.60
CA GLN A 57 13.81 1.30 -11.64
C GLN A 57 12.51 0.58 -11.99
N LEU A 58 11.38 1.30 -12.06
CA LEU A 58 10.08 0.72 -12.38
C LEU A 58 9.90 0.59 -13.88
N GLU A 59 9.38 -0.54 -14.32
CA GLU A 59 9.22 -0.89 -15.73
C GLU A 59 7.76 -1.23 -16.10
N PRO A 60 7.12 -0.47 -17.01
CA PRO A 60 7.54 0.86 -17.49
C PRO A 60 7.30 1.94 -16.43
N MET A 61 7.92 3.11 -16.56
CA MET A 61 7.72 4.24 -15.66
C MET A 61 6.21 4.51 -15.44
N PRO A 62 5.73 4.52 -14.18
CA PRO A 62 4.31 4.73 -13.91
C PRO A 62 3.84 6.10 -14.42
N PRO A 63 2.79 6.17 -15.26
CA PRO A 63 2.30 7.45 -15.77
C PRO A 63 1.47 8.18 -14.71
N ASN A 64 1.45 9.52 -14.72
CA ASN A 64 0.50 10.35 -13.95
C ASN A 64 0.47 10.04 -12.44
N LEU A 65 1.61 10.18 -11.76
CA LEU A 65 1.67 10.10 -10.30
C LEU A 65 1.23 11.44 -9.67
N PRO A 66 0.48 11.43 -8.55
CA PRO A 66 0.19 12.65 -7.79
C PRO A 66 1.46 13.37 -7.33
N GLU A 67 1.37 14.69 -7.18
CA GLU A 67 2.42 15.48 -6.52
C GLU A 67 2.50 15.13 -5.03
N VAL A 68 3.69 15.28 -4.45
CA VAL A 68 3.97 14.98 -3.03
C VAL A 68 4.40 16.28 -2.35
N ASP A 69 3.80 16.60 -1.21
CA ASP A 69 4.31 17.64 -0.32
C ASP A 69 5.51 17.08 0.48
N TRP A 70 6.71 17.27 -0.06
CA TRP A 70 7.95 16.78 0.55
C TRP A 70 8.31 17.46 1.87
N GLU A 71 7.60 18.48 2.33
CA GLU A 71 7.84 19.04 3.66
C GLU A 71 7.07 18.26 4.75
N GLN A 72 5.90 17.72 4.40
CA GLN A 72 4.97 17.12 5.37
C GLN A 72 4.77 15.63 5.18
N GLU A 73 4.98 15.11 3.98
CA GLU A 73 4.56 13.78 3.59
C GLU A 73 5.68 12.94 2.95
N PHE A 74 5.46 11.63 2.92
CA PHE A 74 6.20 10.70 2.09
C PHE A 74 5.25 9.78 1.30
N PRO A 75 5.57 9.42 0.06
CA PRO A 75 4.72 8.57 -0.77
C PRO A 75 4.99 7.07 -0.57
N ILE A 76 3.95 6.27 -0.80
CA ILE A 76 4.03 4.83 -1.01
C ILE A 76 3.26 4.50 -2.29
N LEU A 77 3.92 3.82 -3.22
CA LEU A 77 3.36 3.38 -4.50
C LEU A 77 3.42 1.86 -4.61
N VAL A 78 2.33 1.28 -5.12
CA VAL A 78 2.26 -0.10 -5.59
C VAL A 78 1.82 -0.12 -7.04
N TYR A 79 2.43 -0.99 -7.85
CA TYR A 79 2.31 -0.95 -9.30
C TYR A 79 2.42 -2.34 -9.93
N LEU A 80 1.57 -2.62 -10.91
CA LEU A 80 1.58 -3.90 -11.64
C LEU A 80 2.31 -3.84 -12.99
N GLY A 81 2.83 -2.68 -13.39
CA GLY A 81 3.40 -2.52 -14.73
C GLY A 81 2.33 -2.43 -15.81
N GLU A 82 2.75 -2.69 -17.04
CA GLU A 82 1.88 -2.67 -18.21
C GLU A 82 1.04 -3.95 -18.34
N HIS A 83 -0.28 -3.83 -18.39
CA HIS A 83 -1.19 -4.94 -18.71
C HIS A 83 -1.90 -4.70 -20.04
N PRO A 84 -2.03 -5.73 -20.92
CA PRO A 84 -2.57 -5.56 -22.28
C PRO A 84 -4.09 -5.35 -22.35
N THR A 85 -4.79 -5.48 -21.22
CA THR A 85 -6.24 -5.30 -21.14
C THR A 85 -6.60 -4.50 -19.89
N GLY A 86 -7.84 -4.03 -19.84
CA GLY A 86 -8.47 -3.63 -18.59
C GLY A 86 -8.77 -4.83 -17.69
N GLY A 87 -9.38 -4.56 -16.54
CA GLY A 87 -9.77 -5.56 -15.54
C GLY A 87 -8.75 -5.76 -14.42
N TYR A 88 -7.47 -5.48 -14.67
CA TYR A 88 -6.42 -5.50 -13.66
C TYR A 88 -6.55 -4.33 -12.67
N ALA A 89 -6.22 -4.57 -11.41
CA ALA A 89 -6.17 -3.54 -10.38
C ALA A 89 -5.17 -3.91 -9.28
N VAL A 90 -4.63 -2.90 -8.61
CA VAL A 90 -3.87 -3.02 -7.37
C VAL A 90 -4.38 -1.94 -6.42
N GLN A 91 -4.31 -2.21 -5.12
CA GLN A 91 -4.76 -1.29 -4.09
C GLN A 91 -3.89 -1.45 -2.84
N ILE A 92 -3.54 -0.33 -2.22
CA ILE A 92 -3.05 -0.31 -0.84
C ILE A 92 -4.28 -0.36 0.07
N ASP A 93 -4.47 -1.48 0.74
CA ASP A 93 -5.62 -1.69 1.64
C ASP A 93 -5.40 -1.02 2.99
N GLY A 94 -4.16 -1.00 3.46
CA GLY A 94 -3.81 -0.42 4.74
C GLY A 94 -2.30 -0.33 4.96
N VAL A 95 -1.91 0.51 5.91
CA VAL A 95 -0.53 0.63 6.38
C VAL A 95 -0.53 0.58 7.90
N HIS A 96 0.28 -0.31 8.46
CA HIS A 96 0.40 -0.53 9.90
C HIS A 96 1.86 -0.43 10.32
N ALA A 97 2.14 0.30 11.39
CA ALA A 97 3.47 0.32 12.01
C ALA A 97 3.57 -0.80 13.05
N VAL A 98 4.61 -1.63 12.94
CA VAL A 98 4.92 -2.71 13.88
C VAL A 98 6.40 -2.59 14.28
N GLY A 99 6.66 -1.96 15.42
CA GLY A 99 8.04 -1.66 15.83
C GLY A 99 8.71 -0.68 14.86
N ARG A 100 9.80 -1.11 14.20
CA ARG A 100 10.54 -0.32 13.18
C ARG A 100 10.16 -0.70 11.75
N VAL A 101 9.05 -1.41 11.56
CA VAL A 101 8.62 -1.87 10.26
C VAL A 101 7.28 -1.24 9.92
N LEU A 102 7.15 -0.66 8.73
CA LEU A 102 5.84 -0.37 8.14
C LEU A 102 5.39 -1.56 7.31
N VAL A 103 4.19 -2.06 7.60
CA VAL A 103 3.57 -3.16 6.86
C VAL A 103 2.48 -2.58 5.97
N VAL A 104 2.72 -2.60 4.66
CA VAL A 104 1.79 -2.16 3.62
C VAL A 104 1.03 -3.38 3.12
N GLN A 105 -0.28 -3.41 3.39
CA GLN A 105 -1.17 -4.46 2.92
C GLN A 105 -1.66 -4.13 1.50
N VAL A 106 -1.51 -5.08 0.58
CA VAL A 106 -1.76 -4.85 -0.85
C VAL A 106 -2.69 -5.92 -1.39
N SER A 107 -3.79 -5.48 -2.01
CA SER A 107 -4.66 -6.33 -2.82
C SER A 107 -4.38 -6.15 -4.31
N ARG A 108 -4.44 -7.26 -5.05
CA ARG A 108 -4.27 -7.29 -6.50
C ARG A 108 -5.44 -8.02 -7.13
N ARG A 109 -5.83 -7.62 -8.33
CA ARG A 109 -6.89 -8.26 -9.10
C ARG A 109 -6.46 -8.47 -10.55
N SER A 110 -6.73 -9.65 -11.07
CA SER A 110 -6.72 -9.94 -12.51
C SER A 110 -8.16 -10.10 -13.03
N PRO A 111 -8.43 -9.86 -14.31
CA PRO A 111 -9.71 -10.25 -14.90
C PRO A 111 -9.91 -11.77 -14.77
N ALA A 112 -11.14 -12.19 -14.51
CA ALA A 112 -11.48 -13.61 -14.49
C ALA A 112 -11.32 -14.23 -15.89
N PRO A 113 -11.06 -15.54 -15.99
CA PRO A 113 -11.05 -16.23 -17.28
C PRO A 113 -12.33 -15.97 -18.07
N GLY A 114 -12.19 -15.48 -19.31
CA GLY A 114 -13.32 -15.16 -20.18
C GLY A 114 -14.10 -13.89 -19.84
N ALA A 115 -13.63 -13.08 -18.89
CA ALA A 115 -14.26 -11.81 -18.58
C ALA A 115 -14.25 -10.87 -19.80
N MET A 116 -15.38 -10.20 -20.06
CA MET A 116 -15.43 -9.13 -21.05
C MET A 116 -14.75 -7.89 -20.48
N VAL A 117 -13.57 -7.55 -21.02
CA VAL A 117 -12.77 -6.38 -20.61
C VAL A 117 -12.37 -5.54 -21.81
N THR A 118 -11.92 -4.32 -21.56
CA THR A 118 -11.39 -3.46 -22.61
C THR A 118 -10.04 -3.97 -23.13
N MET A 119 -9.86 -3.93 -24.45
CA MET A 119 -8.62 -4.34 -25.12
C MET A 119 -7.72 -3.12 -25.34
N ALA A 120 -7.10 -2.65 -24.27
CA ALA A 120 -6.16 -1.53 -24.29
C ALA A 120 -5.10 -1.73 -23.20
N PHE A 121 -3.89 -1.24 -23.46
CA PHE A 121 -2.84 -1.21 -22.46
C PHE A 121 -3.25 -0.37 -21.25
N THR A 122 -3.02 -0.90 -20.06
CA THR A 122 -3.29 -0.24 -18.78
C THR A 122 -2.08 -0.34 -17.87
N TYR A 123 -2.02 0.55 -16.88
CA TYR A 123 -0.92 0.66 -15.93
C TYR A 123 -1.48 0.72 -14.50
N PRO A 124 -2.02 -0.41 -13.97
CA PRO A 124 -2.69 -0.43 -12.68
C PRO A 124 -1.70 -0.09 -11.56
N LYS A 125 -2.00 0.97 -10.82
CA LYS A 125 -1.22 1.47 -9.70
C LYS A 125 -2.14 2.01 -8.61
N ASP A 126 -1.62 2.08 -7.40
CA ASP A 126 -2.20 2.84 -6.31
C ASP A 126 -1.09 3.56 -5.54
N MET A 127 -1.36 4.79 -5.14
CA MET A 127 -0.39 5.62 -4.44
C MET A 127 -1.11 6.40 -3.34
N ILE A 128 -0.51 6.37 -2.15
CA ILE A 128 -0.93 7.17 -1.01
C ILE A 128 0.26 8.01 -0.54
N THR A 129 -0.03 9.05 0.21
CA THR A 129 0.96 9.78 1.01
C THR A 129 0.61 9.66 2.49
N LEU A 130 1.63 9.64 3.34
CA LEU A 130 1.50 9.60 4.80
C LEU A 130 2.36 10.71 5.43
N PRO A 131 1.99 11.20 6.62
CA PRO A 131 2.82 12.13 7.37
C PRO A 131 4.26 11.62 7.56
N LYS A 132 5.26 12.49 7.37
CA LYS A 132 6.69 12.14 7.51
C LYS A 132 7.06 11.56 8.88
N GLU A 133 6.39 12.01 9.93
CA GLU A 133 6.56 11.50 11.29
C GLU A 133 6.35 9.98 11.39
N HIS A 134 5.53 9.39 10.51
CA HIS A 134 5.32 7.95 10.48
C HIS A 134 6.51 7.17 9.90
N LEU A 135 7.46 7.84 9.24
CA LEU A 135 8.68 7.24 8.72
C LEU A 135 9.84 7.32 9.73
N GLU A 136 9.69 8.11 10.80
CA GLU A 136 10.75 8.27 11.80
C GLU A 136 11.05 6.96 12.55
N GLY A 137 12.32 6.53 12.49
CA GLY A 137 12.76 5.30 13.14
C GLY A 137 12.30 4.01 12.45
N VAL A 138 11.64 4.11 11.29
CA VAL A 138 11.35 2.98 10.41
C VAL A 138 12.64 2.55 9.73
N GLU A 139 12.97 1.26 9.82
CA GLU A 139 14.12 0.64 9.16
C GLU A 139 13.70 -0.09 7.87
N THR A 140 12.47 -0.59 7.81
CA THR A 140 12.00 -1.38 6.67
C THR A 140 10.52 -1.11 6.37
N ILE A 141 10.17 -1.07 5.09
CA ILE A 141 8.79 -1.10 4.61
C ILE A 141 8.55 -2.44 3.92
N ARG A 142 7.60 -3.23 4.42
CA ARG A 142 7.23 -4.54 3.88
C ARG A 142 5.89 -4.48 3.17
N PHE A 143 5.84 -4.99 1.96
CA PHE A 143 4.62 -5.15 1.18
C PHE A 143 4.14 -6.59 1.32
N VAL A 144 2.91 -6.76 1.80
CA VAL A 144 2.31 -8.09 2.03
C VAL A 144 0.97 -8.20 1.33
N ASN A 145 0.58 -9.41 0.94
CA ASN A 145 -0.80 -9.66 0.52
C ASN A 145 -1.73 -9.81 1.74
N ARG A 146 -3.02 -10.05 1.49
CA ARG A 146 -4.03 -10.27 2.53
C ARG A 146 -3.70 -11.45 3.45
N ASP A 147 -3.10 -12.51 2.92
CA ASP A 147 -2.69 -13.69 3.67
C ASP A 147 -1.36 -13.48 4.44
N LYS A 148 -0.86 -12.23 4.47
CA LYS A 148 0.40 -11.78 5.08
C LYS A 148 1.65 -12.40 4.44
N GLU A 149 1.53 -12.92 3.23
CA GLU A 149 2.67 -13.37 2.45
C GLU A 149 3.46 -12.17 1.92
N LEU A 150 4.79 -12.22 2.04
CA LEU A 150 5.68 -11.17 1.60
C LEU A 150 5.67 -11.05 0.07
N LEU A 151 5.39 -9.84 -0.43
CA LEU A 151 5.47 -9.47 -1.84
C LEU A 151 6.79 -8.76 -2.16
N GLY A 152 7.39 -8.10 -1.17
CA GLY A 152 8.70 -7.46 -1.24
C GLY A 152 8.93 -6.50 -0.09
N GLU A 153 10.12 -5.93 0.00
CA GLU A 153 10.49 -4.97 1.04
C GLU A 153 11.47 -3.91 0.54
N ILE A 154 11.50 -2.76 1.23
CA ILE A 154 12.44 -1.65 1.03
C ILE A 154 13.10 -1.37 2.38
N ASP A 155 14.42 -1.33 2.41
CA ASP A 155 15.17 -0.82 3.56
C ASP A 155 15.27 0.71 3.51
N ILE A 156 15.00 1.35 4.64
CA ILE A 156 15.05 2.81 4.85
C ILE A 156 16.29 3.10 5.70
N PHE A 157 17.25 3.86 5.15
CA PHE A 157 18.54 4.16 5.77
C PHE A 157 18.68 5.64 6.16
#